data_AF-A0AAV3KX49-F1
#
_entry.id   AF-A0AAV3KX49-F1
#
_cell.length_a   1.000
_cell.length_b   1.000
_cell.length_c   1.000
_cell.angle_alpha   90.00
_cell.angle_beta   90.00
_cell.angle_gamma   90.00
#
_symmetry.space_group_name_H-M   'P 1'
#
loop_
_entity.id
_entity.type
_entity.pdbx_description
1 polymer ?
#
loop_
_entity_poly.entity_id
_entity_poly.type
_entity_poly.pdbx_seq_one_letter_code
_entity_poly.pdbx_strand_id
1 'polypeptide(L)'
;MNKQKLIDKYTAEIAKLRPYCPNRNQSEEKLKLGIFTEFIADLKQLDESHKKIIPKCAHKFIQEGIDSGSDYFTIIICADSFANAKPQDEFSKWLRENSGLFIRSLLNGYEVEKVPKYIVKIGKLYLKEPLGDTSNSTILTTWDKKRAYPFSSFNMADKHADKFEGAVVEEAEG
;
A
#
# COMPACT_ATOMS: atom_id res chain seq x y z
N MET A 1 -21.86 -3.42 0.56
CA MET A 1 -22.06 -2.58 -0.65
C MET A 1 -21.00 -1.49 -0.62
N ASN A 2 -20.16 -1.36 -1.65
CA ASN A 2 -19.04 -0.41 -1.66
C ASN A 2 -19.55 1.04 -1.72
N LYS A 3 -18.95 1.96 -0.95
CA LYS A 3 -19.17 3.41 -0.99
C LYS A 3 -19.19 3.94 -2.43
N GLN A 4 -18.24 3.51 -3.27
CA GLN A 4 -18.19 3.96 -4.68
C GLN A 4 -19.43 3.55 -5.47
N LYS A 5 -19.92 2.31 -5.29
CA LYS A 5 -21.14 1.83 -5.96
C LYS A 5 -22.38 2.65 -5.57
N LEU A 6 -22.44 3.15 -4.33
CA LEU A 6 -23.53 4.03 -3.89
C LEU A 6 -23.41 5.43 -4.50
N ILE A 7 -22.20 5.98 -4.54
CA ILE A 7 -21.93 7.27 -5.20
C ILE A 7 -22.31 7.20 -6.68
N ASP A 8 -21.90 6.14 -7.38
CA ASP A 8 -22.21 5.93 -8.80
C ASP A 8 -23.72 5.82 -9.02
N LYS A 9 -24.41 5.06 -8.16
CA LYS A 9 -25.87 4.91 -8.20
C LYS A 9 -26.58 6.26 -8.09
N TYR A 10 -26.27 7.07 -7.07
CA TYR A 10 -26.95 8.36 -6.87
C TYR A 10 -26.55 9.40 -7.91
N THR A 11 -25.32 9.33 -8.44
CA THR A 11 -24.89 10.16 -9.57
C THR A 11 -25.70 9.84 -10.83
N ALA A 12 -25.94 8.55 -11.10
CA ALA A 12 -26.79 8.12 -12.21
C ALA A 12 -28.27 8.52 -12.03
N GLU A 13 -28.78 8.52 -10.80
CA GLU A 13 -30.13 9.04 -10.50
C GLU A 13 -30.23 10.55 -10.71
N ILE A 14 -29.23 11.33 -10.30
CA ILE A 14 -29.16 12.77 -10.59
C ILE A 14 -29.19 13.03 -12.11
N ALA A 15 -28.45 12.26 -12.89
CA ALA A 15 -28.40 12.41 -14.35
C ALA A 15 -29.75 12.15 -15.04
N LYS A 16 -30.67 11.43 -14.39
CA LYS A 16 -32.04 11.19 -14.91
C LYS A 16 -33.00 12.33 -14.59
N LEU A 17 -32.70 13.18 -13.61
CA LEU A 17 -33.54 14.31 -13.22
C LEU A 17 -33.50 15.42 -14.27
N ARG A 18 -34.61 16.12 -14.48
CA ARG A 18 -34.73 17.28 -15.36
C ARG A 18 -35.44 18.45 -14.66
N PRO A 19 -34.86 18.96 -13.55
CA PRO A 19 -35.52 19.90 -12.64
C PRO A 19 -35.85 21.27 -13.25
N TYR A 20 -35.31 21.57 -14.44
CA TYR A 20 -35.51 22.82 -15.17
C TYR A 20 -36.38 22.65 -16.43
N CYS A 21 -36.96 21.48 -16.68
CA CYS A 21 -37.88 21.30 -17.81
C CYS A 21 -39.25 21.95 -17.52
N PRO A 22 -39.76 22.84 -18.39
CA PRO A 22 -41.10 23.40 -18.26
C PRO A 22 -42.17 22.30 -18.39
N ASN A 23 -43.27 22.42 -17.62
CA ASN A 23 -44.42 21.48 -17.55
C ASN A 23 -44.20 20.11 -16.87
N ARG A 24 -43.14 19.97 -16.05
CA ARG A 24 -42.92 18.77 -15.20
C ARG A 24 -43.06 19.14 -13.72
N ASN A 25 -43.14 18.15 -12.82
CA ASN A 25 -43.08 18.36 -11.36
C ASN A 25 -41.70 18.89 -10.92
N GLN A 26 -41.42 20.15 -11.23
CA GLN A 26 -40.12 20.80 -10.99
C GLN A 26 -39.76 20.85 -9.50
N SER A 27 -40.76 20.99 -8.63
CA SER A 27 -40.56 21.02 -7.18
C SER A 27 -39.99 19.69 -6.66
N GLU A 28 -40.59 18.57 -7.07
CA GLU A 28 -40.18 17.23 -6.64
C GLU A 28 -38.79 16.86 -7.18
N GLU A 29 -38.50 17.15 -8.45
CA GLU A 29 -37.19 16.87 -9.04
C GLU A 29 -36.08 17.76 -8.46
N LYS A 30 -36.38 19.03 -8.11
CA LYS A 30 -35.44 19.90 -7.40
C LYS A 30 -35.14 19.40 -5.99
N LEU A 31 -36.15 18.94 -5.26
CA LEU A 31 -35.98 18.33 -3.94
C LEU A 31 -35.11 17.07 -4.02
N LYS A 32 -35.38 16.17 -4.97
CA LYS A 32 -34.56 14.96 -5.22
C LYS A 32 -33.12 15.31 -5.57
N LEU A 33 -32.90 16.33 -6.40
CA LEU A 33 -31.56 16.81 -6.72
C LEU A 33 -30.81 17.26 -5.46
N GLY A 34 -31.45 18.07 -4.60
CA GLY A 34 -30.87 18.51 -3.33
C GLY A 34 -30.47 17.34 -2.44
N ILE A 35 -31.41 16.42 -2.18
CA ILE A 35 -31.21 15.24 -1.32
C ILE A 35 -30.07 14.36 -1.84
N PHE A 36 -30.05 14.03 -3.14
CA PHE A 36 -28.97 13.18 -3.68
C PHE A 36 -27.61 13.88 -3.66
N THR A 37 -27.57 15.20 -3.80
CA THR A 37 -26.33 15.97 -3.73
C THR A 37 -25.76 15.96 -2.31
N GLU A 38 -26.61 16.17 -1.30
CA GLU A 38 -26.24 16.07 0.11
C GLU A 38 -25.80 14.65 0.46
N PHE A 39 -26.55 13.62 0.07
CA PHE A 39 -26.15 12.23 0.29
C PHE A 39 -24.80 11.89 -0.36
N ILE A 40 -24.51 12.37 -1.57
CA ILE A 40 -23.20 12.16 -2.17
C ILE A 40 -22.11 12.90 -1.39
N ALA A 41 -22.38 14.09 -0.87
CA ALA A 41 -21.44 14.85 -0.04
C ALA A 41 -21.15 14.11 1.28
N ASP A 42 -22.19 13.64 1.98
CA ASP A 42 -22.06 12.86 3.21
C ASP A 42 -21.34 11.52 2.95
N LEU A 43 -21.68 10.83 1.86
CA LEU A 43 -20.99 9.61 1.45
C LEU A 43 -19.51 9.86 1.17
N LYS A 44 -19.14 10.99 0.57
CA LYS A 44 -17.75 11.38 0.35
C LYS A 44 -17.03 11.64 1.67
N GLN A 45 -17.71 12.25 2.66
CA GLN A 45 -17.21 12.54 4.00
C GLN A 45 -17.11 11.31 4.91
N LEU A 46 -17.91 10.26 4.69
CA LEU A 46 -17.74 8.99 5.40
C LEU A 46 -16.30 8.53 5.23
N ASP A 47 -15.58 8.47 6.36
CA ASP A 47 -14.19 8.04 6.42
C ASP A 47 -14.08 6.74 5.63
N GLU A 48 -13.31 6.79 4.54
CA GLU A 48 -12.86 5.56 3.94
C GLU A 48 -12.12 4.79 5.03
N SER A 49 -12.24 3.47 5.00
CA SER A 49 -11.19 2.65 5.59
C SER A 49 -9.91 2.99 4.83
N HIS A 50 -9.23 4.05 5.23
CA HIS A 50 -7.87 4.33 4.85
C HIS A 50 -7.11 3.13 5.36
N LYS A 51 -6.83 2.18 4.45
CA LYS A 51 -6.00 1.03 4.70
C LYS A 51 -4.74 1.57 5.33
N LYS A 52 -4.59 1.29 6.62
CA LYS A 52 -3.45 1.81 7.37
C LYS A 52 -2.21 1.07 6.90
N ILE A 53 -1.09 1.79 6.86
CA ILE A 53 0.19 1.21 6.53
C ILE A 53 0.68 0.42 7.76
N ILE A 54 1.07 -0.83 7.54
CA ILE A 54 1.72 -1.67 8.56
C ILE A 54 3.13 -2.05 8.09
N PRO A 55 4.07 -2.31 9.02
CA PRO A 55 5.43 -2.71 8.65
C PRO A 55 5.45 -4.11 8.02
N LYS A 56 6.53 -4.40 7.30
CA LYS A 56 6.74 -5.70 6.64
C LYS A 56 6.71 -6.88 7.61
N CYS A 57 7.21 -6.71 8.85
CA CYS A 57 7.19 -7.76 9.86
C CYS A 57 5.74 -8.16 10.24
N ALA A 58 4.85 -7.18 10.40
CA ALA A 58 3.43 -7.41 10.66
C ALA A 58 2.71 -8.02 9.45
N HIS A 59 2.98 -7.51 8.25
CA HIS A 59 2.45 -8.11 7.02
C HIS A 59 2.83 -9.58 6.87
N LYS A 60 4.11 -9.91 7.09
CA LYS A 60 4.62 -11.28 7.01
C LYS A 60 3.90 -12.20 7.99
N PHE A 61 3.71 -11.75 9.24
CA PHE A 61 2.99 -12.54 10.24
C PHE A 61 1.55 -12.83 9.83
N ILE A 62 0.84 -11.82 9.31
CA ILE A 62 -0.54 -11.98 8.80
C ILE A 62 -0.56 -12.97 7.63
N GLN A 63 0.37 -12.81 6.69
CA GLN A 63 0.45 -13.64 5.50
C GLN A 63 0.74 -15.12 5.85
N GLU A 64 1.69 -15.38 6.75
CA GLU A 64 1.98 -16.75 7.23
C GLU A 64 0.73 -17.41 7.82
N GLY A 65 -0.06 -16.66 8.60
CA GLY A 65 -1.32 -17.18 9.16
C GLY A 65 -2.40 -17.46 8.11
N ILE A 66 -2.54 -16.58 7.11
CA ILE A 66 -3.50 -16.77 6.00
C ILE A 66 -3.09 -17.96 5.13
N ASP A 67 -1.81 -18.04 4.77
CA ASP A 67 -1.26 -19.10 3.93
C ASP A 67 -1.33 -20.47 4.64
N SER A 68 -1.31 -20.49 5.97
CA SER A 68 -1.55 -21.69 6.77
C SER A 68 -3.04 -22.07 6.90
N GLY A 69 -3.96 -21.30 6.32
CA GLY A 69 -5.40 -21.51 6.40
C GLY A 69 -6.02 -21.09 7.74
N SER A 70 -5.33 -20.30 8.55
CA SER A 70 -5.86 -19.82 9.84
C SER A 70 -6.95 -18.76 9.63
N ASP A 71 -7.97 -18.78 10.49
CA ASP A 71 -8.91 -17.66 10.60
C ASP A 71 -8.29 -16.47 11.36
N TYR A 72 -8.92 -15.31 11.28
CA TYR A 72 -8.41 -14.09 11.90
C TYR A 72 -8.31 -14.16 13.42
N PHE A 73 -9.21 -14.90 14.08
CA PHE A 73 -9.19 -15.06 15.53
C PHE A 73 -7.95 -15.85 15.97
N THR A 74 -7.64 -16.92 15.24
CA THR A 74 -6.44 -17.73 15.40
C THR A 74 -5.19 -16.88 15.17
N ILE A 75 -5.15 -16.07 14.11
CA ILE A 75 -4.00 -15.17 13.83
C ILE A 75 -3.76 -14.20 15.00
N ILE A 76 -4.81 -13.64 15.59
CA ILE A 76 -4.71 -12.72 16.73
C ILE A 76 -4.14 -13.43 17.97
N ILE A 77 -4.63 -14.64 18.29
CA ILE A 77 -4.14 -15.44 19.42
C ILE A 77 -2.67 -15.82 19.22
N CYS A 78 -2.30 -16.24 18.01
CA CYS A 78 -0.93 -16.58 17.67
C CYS A 78 -0.01 -15.36 17.78
N ALA A 79 -0.46 -14.18 17.34
CA ALA A 79 0.30 -12.93 17.44
C ALA A 79 0.59 -12.55 18.91
N ASP A 80 -0.42 -12.63 19.78
CA ASP A 80 -0.24 -12.37 21.22
C ASP A 80 0.69 -13.39 21.88
N SER A 81 0.48 -14.68 21.59
CA SER A 81 1.33 -15.76 22.09
C SER A 81 2.78 -15.59 21.65
N PHE A 82 3.01 -15.25 20.39
CA PHE A 82 4.33 -14.98 19.85
C PHE A 82 4.97 -13.75 20.52
N ALA A 83 4.22 -12.66 20.70
CA ALA A 83 4.71 -11.45 21.34
C ALA A 83 5.10 -11.64 22.80
N ASN A 84 4.45 -12.58 23.49
CA ASN A 84 4.80 -12.99 24.85
C ASN A 84 6.00 -13.93 24.89
N ALA A 85 6.12 -14.86 23.94
CA ALA A 85 7.26 -15.78 23.85
C ALA A 85 8.56 -15.11 23.37
N LYS A 86 8.46 -14.10 22.50
CA LYS A 86 9.60 -13.37 21.91
C LYS A 86 9.44 -11.86 22.08
N PRO A 87 9.49 -11.33 23.32
CA PRO A 87 9.20 -9.92 23.59
C PRO A 87 10.16 -8.93 22.93
N GLN A 88 11.36 -9.38 22.54
CA GLN A 88 12.37 -8.53 21.91
C GLN A 88 12.31 -8.51 20.37
N ASP A 89 11.50 -9.38 19.77
CA ASP A 89 11.32 -9.44 18.32
C ASP A 89 10.68 -8.16 17.78
N GLU A 90 11.03 -7.78 16.54
CA GLU A 90 10.56 -6.56 15.89
C GLU A 90 9.03 -6.52 15.80
N PHE A 91 8.40 -7.62 15.38
CA PHE A 91 6.95 -7.73 15.32
C PHE A 91 6.33 -7.61 16.71
N SER A 92 6.92 -8.26 17.72
CA SER A 92 6.42 -8.24 19.09
C SER A 92 6.43 -6.85 19.71
N LYS A 93 7.50 -6.07 19.50
CA LYS A 93 7.57 -4.68 19.96
C LYS A 93 6.52 -3.83 19.28
N TRP A 94 6.43 -3.93 17.95
CA TRP A 94 5.46 -3.19 17.16
C TRP A 94 4.02 -3.54 17.57
N LEU A 95 3.69 -4.82 17.74
CA LEU A 95 2.35 -5.29 18.09
C LEU A 95 1.89 -4.72 19.44
N ARG A 96 2.78 -4.63 20.43
CA ARG A 96 2.43 -4.10 21.76
C ARG A 96 1.99 -2.63 21.71
N GLU A 97 2.60 -1.85 20.82
CA GLU A 97 2.25 -0.44 20.61
C GLU A 97 1.08 -0.25 19.63
N ASN A 98 0.84 -1.24 18.75
CA ASN A 98 -0.06 -1.11 17.59
C ASN A 98 -1.13 -2.21 17.50
N SER A 99 -1.49 -2.85 18.62
CA SER A 99 -2.43 -3.99 18.66
C SER A 99 -3.79 -3.68 18.02
N GLY A 100 -4.35 -2.51 18.30
CA GLY A 100 -5.59 -2.06 17.69
C GLY A 100 -5.49 -1.86 16.17
N LEU A 101 -4.33 -1.39 15.69
CA LEU A 101 -4.05 -1.25 14.27
C LEU A 101 -3.92 -2.63 13.59
N PHE A 102 -3.24 -3.58 14.22
CA PHE A 102 -3.12 -4.95 13.74
C PHE A 102 -4.48 -5.62 13.55
N ILE A 103 -5.35 -5.57 14.56
CA ILE A 103 -6.70 -6.15 14.49
C ILE A 103 -7.54 -5.48 13.40
N ARG A 104 -7.52 -4.14 13.32
CA ARG A 104 -8.25 -3.41 12.26
C ARG A 104 -7.74 -3.76 10.87
N SER A 105 -6.45 -4.03 10.72
CA SER A 105 -5.83 -4.40 9.44
C SER A 105 -6.35 -5.74 8.92
N LEU A 106 -6.58 -6.72 9.80
CA LEU A 106 -7.19 -8.00 9.42
C LEU A 106 -8.62 -7.83 8.86
N LEU A 107 -9.41 -6.94 9.48
CA LEU A 107 -10.82 -6.73 9.12
C LEU A 107 -10.99 -5.85 7.88
N ASN A 108 -10.21 -4.77 7.80
CA ASN A 108 -10.43 -3.70 6.85
C ASN A 108 -9.44 -3.71 5.68
N GLY A 109 -8.45 -4.61 5.73
CA GLY A 109 -7.29 -4.57 4.85
C GLY A 109 -6.29 -3.49 5.25
N TYR A 110 -5.10 -3.57 4.67
CA TYR A 110 -3.98 -2.69 4.98
C TYR A 110 -3.09 -2.48 3.75
N GLU A 111 -2.20 -1.51 3.85
CA GLU A 111 -1.07 -1.32 2.94
C GLU A 111 0.23 -1.72 3.67
N VAL A 112 1.23 -2.17 2.93
CA VAL A 112 2.53 -2.56 3.51
C VAL A 112 3.51 -1.42 3.34
N GLU A 113 4.29 -1.15 4.38
CA GLU A 113 5.36 -0.16 4.33
C GLU A 113 6.33 -0.45 3.18
N LYS A 114 6.47 0.55 2.30
CA LYS A 114 7.38 0.50 1.16
C LYS A 114 8.78 0.84 1.65
N VAL A 115 9.66 -0.16 1.67
CA VAL A 115 11.10 0.09 1.88
C VAL A 115 11.66 0.58 0.54
N PRO A 116 12.24 1.79 0.47
CA PRO A 116 12.86 2.27 -0.76
C PRO A 116 14.00 1.32 -1.15
N LYS A 117 13.92 0.80 -2.37
CA LYS A 117 14.99 0.03 -2.98
C LYS A 117 15.78 0.96 -3.87
N TYR A 118 17.08 0.95 -3.73
CA TYR A 118 17.98 1.77 -4.52
C TYR A 118 18.56 0.90 -5.63
N ILE A 119 18.45 1.34 -6.88
CA ILE A 119 19.09 0.66 -8.02
C ILE A 119 20.19 1.56 -8.57
N VAL A 120 21.28 0.95 -9.03
CA VAL A 120 22.41 1.69 -9.61
C VAL A 120 22.27 1.71 -11.12
N LYS A 121 22.24 2.92 -11.69
CA LYS A 121 22.18 3.16 -13.13
C LYS A 121 23.54 3.61 -13.62
N ILE A 122 24.08 2.92 -14.62
CA ILE A 122 25.38 3.20 -15.24
C ILE A 122 25.11 3.51 -16.71
N GLY A 123 25.11 4.78 -17.09
CA GLY A 123 24.70 5.23 -18.42
C GLY A 123 23.25 4.83 -18.75
N LYS A 124 23.05 3.93 -19.72
CA LYS A 124 21.73 3.39 -20.11
C LYS A 124 21.41 2.02 -19.50
N LEU A 125 22.30 1.50 -18.67
CA LEU A 125 22.22 0.17 -18.08
C LEU A 125 21.95 0.25 -16.58
N TYR A 126 21.49 -0.86 -16.01
CA TYR A 126 21.30 -1.04 -14.57
C TYR A 126 22.21 -2.15 -14.07
N LEU A 127 22.76 -1.97 -12.87
CA LEU A 127 23.57 -2.98 -12.22
C LEU A 127 22.71 -4.18 -11.82
N LYS A 128 23.12 -5.39 -12.20
CA LYS A 128 22.37 -6.63 -11.98
C LYS A 128 22.82 -7.38 -10.71
N GLU A 129 24.04 -7.16 -10.26
CA GLU A 129 24.62 -7.77 -9.06
C GLU A 129 25.58 -6.79 -8.36
N PRO A 130 25.72 -6.85 -7.02
CA PRO A 130 26.65 -6.01 -6.29
C PRO A 130 28.09 -6.34 -6.66
N LEU A 131 28.98 -5.37 -6.49
CA LEU A 131 30.40 -5.54 -6.80
C LEU A 131 31.05 -6.33 -5.68
N GLY A 132 31.77 -7.40 -6.03
CA GLY A 132 32.63 -8.11 -5.09
C GLY A 132 33.88 -7.31 -4.75
N ASP A 133 34.50 -7.64 -3.60
CA ASP A 133 35.73 -6.98 -3.10
C ASP A 133 36.97 -7.19 -3.99
N THR A 134 36.89 -8.06 -5.00
CA THR A 134 38.03 -8.36 -5.88
C THR A 134 38.03 -7.47 -7.12
N SER A 135 39.22 -6.96 -7.44
CA SER A 135 39.55 -6.05 -8.55
C SER A 135 39.32 -6.64 -9.96
N ASN A 136 38.80 -7.87 -10.07
CA ASN A 136 38.62 -8.60 -11.33
C ASN A 136 37.16 -9.03 -11.58
N SER A 137 36.19 -8.36 -10.96
CA SER A 137 34.77 -8.68 -11.09
C SER A 137 34.21 -8.26 -12.46
N THR A 138 33.75 -9.23 -13.25
CA THR A 138 32.91 -8.97 -14.42
C THR A 138 31.64 -8.26 -13.97
N ILE A 139 31.39 -7.05 -14.48
CA ILE A 139 30.21 -6.27 -14.12
C ILE A 139 29.02 -6.84 -14.88
N LEU A 140 28.04 -7.37 -14.14
CA LEU A 140 26.78 -7.80 -14.73
C LEU A 140 25.81 -6.62 -14.75
N THR A 141 25.39 -6.23 -15.95
CA THR A 141 24.43 -5.16 -16.18
C THR A 141 23.24 -5.64 -17.01
N THR A 142 22.11 -4.94 -16.91
CA THR A 142 20.87 -5.22 -17.65
C THR A 142 20.28 -3.94 -18.21
N TRP A 143 19.60 -4.02 -19.35
CA TRP A 143 18.76 -2.93 -19.87
C TRP A 143 17.39 -2.89 -19.18
N ASP A 144 16.94 -4.02 -18.64
CA ASP A 144 15.66 -4.15 -17.95
C ASP A 144 15.79 -3.72 -16.49
N LYS A 145 15.14 -2.59 -16.15
CA LYS A 145 15.08 -2.04 -14.79
C LYS A 145 14.55 -3.04 -13.77
N LYS A 146 13.60 -3.91 -14.16
CA LYS A 146 12.99 -4.91 -13.26
C LYS A 146 13.96 -6.02 -12.86
N ARG A 147 15.06 -6.19 -13.61
CA ARG A 147 16.13 -7.14 -13.33
C ARG A 147 17.33 -6.51 -12.64
N ALA A 148 17.25 -5.22 -12.31
CA ALA A 148 18.30 -4.52 -11.57
C ALA A 148 18.40 -5.06 -10.15
N TYR A 149 19.61 -5.02 -9.58
CA TYR A 149 19.83 -5.40 -8.19
C TYR A 149 19.26 -4.33 -7.25
N PRO A 150 18.31 -4.68 -6.37
CA PRO A 150 17.74 -3.73 -5.42
C PRO A 150 18.61 -3.65 -4.16
N PHE A 151 19.36 -2.57 -4.00
CA PHE A 151 20.06 -2.26 -2.76
C PHE A 151 19.07 -1.79 -1.69
N SER A 152 19.21 -2.30 -0.47
CA SER A 152 18.42 -1.89 0.70
C SER A 152 18.93 -0.60 1.35
N SER A 153 20.06 -0.07 0.91
CA SER A 153 20.71 1.13 1.49
C SER A 153 21.22 2.03 0.39
N PHE A 154 20.89 3.33 0.48
CA PHE A 154 21.42 4.36 -0.42
C PHE A 154 22.95 4.36 -0.41
N ASN A 155 23.57 4.39 0.78
CA ASN A 155 25.03 4.41 0.92
C ASN A 155 25.71 3.20 0.26
N MET A 156 25.06 2.03 0.25
CA MET A 156 25.59 0.86 -0.46
C MET A 156 25.46 1.04 -1.97
N ALA A 157 24.30 1.49 -2.47
CA ALA A 157 24.10 1.77 -3.88
C ALA A 157 25.06 2.86 -4.38
N ASP A 158 25.27 3.91 -3.60
CA ASP A 158 26.10 5.08 -3.93
C ASP A 158 27.56 4.69 -4.11
N LYS A 159 28.12 3.89 -3.19
CA LYS A 159 29.47 3.30 -3.35
C LYS A 159 29.64 2.52 -4.65
N HIS A 160 28.59 1.86 -5.12
CA HIS A 160 28.62 1.11 -6.37
C HIS A 160 28.46 2.02 -7.59
N ALA A 161 27.67 3.09 -7.46
CA ALA A 161 27.49 4.11 -8.48
C ALA A 161 28.80 4.90 -8.71
N ASP A 162 29.45 5.34 -7.64
CA ASP A 162 30.70 6.11 -7.68
C ASP A 162 31.80 5.43 -8.49
N LYS A 163 31.89 4.10 -8.41
CA LYS A 163 32.92 3.32 -9.11
C LYS A 163 32.82 3.38 -10.64
N PHE A 164 31.67 3.78 -11.18
CA PHE A 164 31.41 3.82 -12.63
C PHE A 164 30.75 5.12 -13.10
N GLU A 165 30.87 6.20 -12.32
CA GLU A 165 30.18 7.48 -12.59
C GLU A 165 28.66 7.27 -12.81
N GLY A 166 28.09 6.32 -12.09
CA GLY A 166 26.68 5.97 -12.11
C GLY A 166 25.83 6.91 -11.26
N ALA A 167 24.51 6.68 -11.28
CA ALA A 167 23.54 7.36 -10.43
C ALA A 167 22.66 6.35 -9.69
N VAL A 168 22.35 6.64 -8.43
CA VAL A 168 21.37 5.88 -7.66
C VAL A 168 19.96 6.35 -8.01
N VAL A 169 19.06 5.41 -8.27
CA VAL A 169 17.64 5.66 -8.51
C VAL A 169 16.83 4.97 -7.42
N GLU A 170 15.95 5.71 -6.76
CA GLU A 170 15.02 5.16 -5.78
C GLU A 170 13.82 4.51 -6.48
N GLU A 171 13.50 3.28 -6.08
CA GLU A 171 12.35 2.49 -6.48
C GLU A 171 11.53 2.17 -5.23
N ALA A 172 10.34 2.75 -5.12
CA ALA A 172 9.35 2.30 -4.16
C ALA A 172 8.65 1.08 -4.75
N GLU A 173 8.78 -0.10 -4.12
CA GLU A 173 7.97 -1.26 -4.51
C GLU A 173 6.50 -0.94 -4.29
N GLY A 174 5.73 -1.02 -5.38
CA GLY A 174 4.30 -0.72 -5.48
C GLY A 174 3.44 -1.68 -4.71
#